data_AF-A0AAX4IQU3-F1
#
_entry.id   AF-A0AAX4IQU3-F1
#
_cell.length_a   1.000
_cell.length_b   1.000
_cell.length_c   1.000
_cell.angle_alpha   90.00
_cell.angle_beta   90.00
_cell.angle_gamma   90.00
#
_symmetry.space_group_name_H-M   'P 1'
#
loop_
_entity.id
_entity.type
_entity.pdbx_description
1 polymer ?
#
loop_
_entity_poly.entity_id
_entity_poly.type
_entity_poly.pdbx_seq_one_letter_code
_entity_poly.pdbx_strand_id
1 'polypeptide(L)'
;MAISAAAPAPVSSTGAKRQLPGAPVGRPVLQLRAPTYRRPSLGSELKSPLSAISPLNASVLRSPLSPLRQMRVDFSDLEIGSPIDPVELTTSDQVIVSPASAAKSPFSAFKSPLRNVSIDAIVDDQPTITETLPTPPIEQSTEQIAHKILDVLQAFGRHIVPEGQENHEWLGRKMFHGRVEEYVKKGESVKMIIPAFPWKSINRTDKVTGVLPDLGEDLALARLNDLCVEIGKVYTHGAEVHIATDGLVFNDVVGISDDETWEYGATLMDMAAQKGYDGIKLLRVMDFLGLTKEDEPLTKEKYMELVDESRKTLEAQFGDPDKDVRALMETDNDTLMTYRGFIRFLETDLRNSPVAAHATSGHKYRKVVKEVAMKMMMRAESFTKIILATCPDHVRLSIHPSSGAVKLSMPLLVEKHNPDGFPRTPWHSSIAVSLDGGYRSLHAKDVRDTHDLVMRGGRPWCFREKSELFDLGDDVEIEHLYPTGIEVRPREDRGEDVKLDEAAREKLVRLARLQPVRVVGFENAPEFVVEGQE
;
A
#
# COMPACT_ATOMS: atom_id res chain seq x y z
N MET A 1 -41.82 17.68 -65.13
CA MET A 1 -43.15 17.27 -65.65
C MET A 1 -43.95 16.71 -64.48
N ALA A 2 -45.25 17.07 -64.41
CA ALA A 2 -46.31 16.63 -63.46
C ALA A 2 -46.08 17.02 -61.98
N ILE A 3 -46.82 17.94 -61.33
CA ILE A 3 -48.25 18.33 -61.27
C ILE A 3 -49.18 17.25 -60.66
N SER A 4 -49.52 17.50 -59.38
CA SER A 4 -50.84 17.53 -58.71
C SER A 4 -51.78 16.32 -58.71
N ALA A 5 -52.26 16.00 -57.49
CA ALA A 5 -53.68 16.02 -57.02
C ALA A 5 -53.93 14.82 -56.07
N ALA A 6 -54.23 14.92 -54.78
CA ALA A 6 -55.17 15.72 -53.96
C ALA A 6 -56.43 14.93 -53.52
N ALA A 7 -56.57 14.84 -52.19
CA ALA A 7 -57.78 14.67 -51.36
C ALA A 7 -58.49 13.29 -51.33
N PRO A 8 -59.26 12.92 -50.28
CA PRO A 8 -59.77 13.78 -49.19
C PRO A 8 -59.63 13.22 -47.74
N ALA A 9 -59.83 14.11 -46.76
CA ALA A 9 -60.28 13.79 -45.39
C ALA A 9 -61.79 14.11 -45.30
N PRO A 10 -62.54 13.92 -44.17
CA PRO A 10 -62.17 13.41 -42.84
C PRO A 10 -63.22 12.45 -42.21
N VAL A 11 -62.88 11.67 -41.16
CA VAL A 11 -63.86 11.27 -40.11
C VAL A 11 -63.14 11.07 -38.77
N SER A 12 -63.73 11.63 -37.70
CA SER A 12 -63.31 11.58 -36.31
C SER A 12 -63.66 10.25 -35.61
N SER A 13 -62.79 9.76 -34.72
CA SER A 13 -63.22 9.07 -33.50
C SER A 13 -62.11 9.07 -32.43
N THR A 14 -62.46 9.70 -31.31
CA THR A 14 -62.10 9.44 -29.91
C THR A 14 -61.07 8.36 -29.55
N GLY A 15 -60.05 8.78 -28.78
CA GLY A 15 -59.73 8.16 -27.49
C GLY A 15 -58.64 7.09 -27.45
N ALA A 16 -57.40 7.49 -27.15
CA ALA A 16 -56.52 6.83 -26.16
C ALA A 16 -55.18 7.62 -26.08
N LYS A 17 -54.92 8.22 -24.92
CA LYS A 17 -53.65 8.89 -24.61
C LYS A 17 -52.51 7.86 -24.58
N ARG A 18 -51.57 7.96 -25.52
CA ARG A 18 -50.23 7.35 -25.40
C ARG A 18 -49.25 8.42 -24.96
N GLN A 19 -48.85 8.37 -23.69
CA GLN A 19 -47.75 9.15 -23.15
C GLN A 19 -46.45 8.64 -23.77
N LEU A 20 -45.71 9.55 -24.41
CA LEU A 20 -44.32 9.36 -24.80
C LEU A 20 -43.46 9.22 -23.53
N PRO A 21 -42.45 8.33 -23.49
CA PRO A 21 -41.58 8.19 -22.33
C PRO A 21 -40.77 9.48 -22.13
N GLY A 22 -40.79 9.96 -20.89
CA GLY A 22 -40.15 11.20 -20.46
C GLY A 22 -38.63 11.20 -20.61
N ALA A 23 -38.10 12.41 -20.64
CA ALA A 23 -36.69 12.75 -20.63
C ALA A 23 -35.89 11.95 -19.58
N PRO A 24 -34.58 11.69 -19.82
CA PRO A 24 -33.76 10.93 -18.88
C PRO A 24 -33.71 11.67 -17.54
N VAL A 25 -34.28 11.03 -16.53
CA VAL A 25 -34.17 11.43 -15.13
C VAL A 25 -32.68 11.38 -14.79
N GLY A 26 -32.12 12.54 -14.42
CA GLY A 26 -30.75 12.66 -13.98
C GLY A 26 -30.46 11.63 -12.90
N ARG A 27 -29.40 10.85 -13.09
CA ARG A 27 -28.88 9.92 -12.08
C ARG A 27 -28.65 10.69 -10.78
N PRO A 28 -28.93 10.11 -9.61
CA PRO A 28 -28.60 10.75 -8.35
C PRO A 28 -27.08 10.96 -8.30
N VAL A 29 -26.66 12.21 -8.27
CA VAL A 29 -25.31 12.59 -7.86
C VAL A 29 -25.21 12.15 -6.41
N LEU A 30 -24.36 11.15 -6.14
CA LEU A 30 -23.93 10.81 -4.79
C LEU A 30 -23.37 12.09 -4.18
N GLN A 31 -24.15 12.73 -3.30
CA GLN A 31 -23.61 13.72 -2.38
C GLN A 31 -22.75 12.95 -1.38
N LEU A 32 -21.50 12.69 -1.76
CA LEU A 32 -20.44 12.39 -0.82
C LEU A 32 -20.40 13.57 0.15
N ARG A 33 -20.85 13.35 1.39
CA ARG A 33 -20.57 14.29 2.48
C ARG A 33 -19.05 14.39 2.54
N ALA A 34 -18.50 15.56 2.23
CA ALA A 34 -17.07 15.79 2.32
C ALA A 34 -16.61 15.42 3.73
N PRO A 35 -15.66 14.48 3.88
CA PRO A 35 -15.05 14.24 5.18
C PRO A 35 -14.39 15.55 5.60
N THR A 36 -14.76 16.08 6.77
CA THR A 36 -13.96 17.12 7.40
C THR A 36 -12.70 16.44 7.92
N TYR A 37 -11.69 16.31 7.07
CA TYR A 37 -10.37 15.86 7.46
C TYR A 37 -9.77 16.90 8.39
N ARG A 38 -9.96 16.75 9.71
CA ARG A 38 -9.07 17.43 10.66
C ARG A 38 -7.70 16.81 10.46
N ARG A 39 -6.70 17.65 10.17
CA ARG A 39 -5.31 17.24 10.27
C ARG A 39 -5.12 16.62 11.67
N PRO A 40 -4.33 15.55 11.80
CA PRO A 40 -3.83 15.18 13.12
C PRO A 40 -3.11 16.36 13.79
N SER A 41 -3.17 16.44 15.11
CA SER A 41 -2.32 17.36 15.88
C SER A 41 -0.85 16.94 15.68
N LEU A 42 -0.25 17.40 14.59
CA LEU A 42 1.18 17.60 14.54
C LEU A 42 1.39 18.75 15.53
N GLY A 43 2.08 18.50 16.64
CA GLY A 43 2.46 19.57 17.57
C GLY A 43 3.38 20.60 16.88
N SER A 44 4.31 21.20 17.61
CA SER A 44 5.38 22.06 17.08
C SER A 44 6.40 21.34 16.14
N GLU A 45 5.96 20.41 15.30
CA GLU A 45 6.70 19.26 14.78
C GLU A 45 7.11 19.37 13.32
N LEU A 46 6.37 20.13 12.49
CA LEU A 46 6.98 20.67 11.28
C LEU A 46 7.86 21.84 11.74
N LYS A 47 9.18 21.70 11.62
CA LYS A 47 10.07 22.85 11.84
C LYS A 47 9.62 23.98 10.91
N SER A 48 9.31 25.14 11.50
CA SER A 48 8.58 26.30 10.94
C SER A 48 8.84 26.62 9.46
N PRO A 49 7.89 27.27 8.75
CA PRO A 49 7.88 27.38 7.30
C PRO A 49 9.16 28.04 6.79
N LEU A 50 9.76 27.41 5.78
CA LEU A 50 10.63 27.87 4.68
C LEU A 50 11.44 29.19 4.78
N SER A 51 11.06 30.21 5.54
CA SER A 51 11.86 31.43 5.79
C SER A 51 13.18 31.16 6.53
N ALA A 52 13.31 30.01 7.20
CA ALA A 52 14.57 29.57 7.82
C ALA A 52 15.48 28.77 6.86
N ILE A 53 14.98 28.47 5.65
CA ILE A 53 15.67 27.67 4.65
C ILE A 53 16.21 28.63 3.59
N SER A 54 17.36 29.26 3.87
CA SER A 54 18.23 29.80 2.79
C SER A 54 18.37 28.75 1.68
N PRO A 55 18.52 29.12 0.39
CA PRO A 55 18.69 28.15 -0.69
C PRO A 55 19.72 27.11 -0.24
N LEU A 56 19.23 25.93 0.09
CA LEU A 56 20.02 24.91 0.77
C LEU A 56 21.14 24.60 -0.19
N ASN A 57 22.37 24.84 0.25
CA ASN A 57 23.54 24.47 -0.53
C ASN A 57 23.41 22.97 -0.77
N ALA A 58 23.19 22.56 -2.03
CA ALA A 58 22.88 21.17 -2.41
C ALA A 58 23.93 20.17 -1.92
N SER A 59 25.12 20.67 -1.56
CA SER A 59 26.19 19.92 -0.92
C SER A 59 25.92 19.46 0.53
N VAL A 60 25.02 20.13 1.27
CA VAL A 60 24.68 19.84 2.69
C VAL A 60 23.47 18.91 2.82
N LEU A 61 22.58 18.92 1.82
CA LEU A 61 21.48 17.96 1.67
C LEU A 61 21.76 16.96 0.54
N ARG A 62 23.00 16.47 0.44
CA ARG A 62 23.21 15.25 -0.34
C ARG A 62 22.26 14.21 0.25
N SER A 63 21.39 13.69 -0.62
CA SER A 63 20.60 12.51 -0.36
C SER A 63 21.45 11.50 0.43
N PRO A 64 20.93 10.84 1.49
CA PRO A 64 21.71 9.87 2.26
C PRO A 64 22.15 8.63 1.46
N LEU A 65 21.99 8.62 0.13
CA LEU A 65 22.52 7.62 -0.81
C LEU A 65 24.06 7.56 -0.86
N SER A 66 24.79 8.10 0.12
CA SER A 66 26.23 7.87 0.24
C SER A 66 26.74 8.06 1.67
N PRO A 67 27.05 6.93 2.35
CA PRO A 67 28.45 6.77 2.78
C PRO A 67 29.08 5.41 2.43
N LEU A 68 28.35 4.45 1.88
CA LEU A 68 28.91 3.12 1.53
C LEU A 68 29.49 3.12 0.11
N ARG A 69 30.55 3.91 -0.08
CA ARG A 69 31.49 3.71 -1.19
C ARG A 69 32.23 2.39 -0.96
N GLN A 70 32.22 1.54 -1.99
CA GLN A 70 32.91 0.25 -2.15
C GLN A 70 32.11 -1.01 -1.80
N MET A 71 31.16 -1.35 -2.67
CA MET A 71 30.94 -2.76 -3.02
C MET A 71 30.63 -2.81 -4.53
N ARG A 72 31.62 -3.23 -5.33
CA ARG A 72 31.42 -3.55 -6.75
C ARG A 72 30.73 -4.90 -6.80
N VAL A 73 29.52 -4.96 -7.31
CA VAL A 73 28.92 -6.21 -7.79
C VAL A 73 28.86 -6.09 -9.31
N ASP A 74 29.49 -7.04 -9.99
CA ASP A 74 29.59 -7.10 -11.45
C ASP A 74 28.36 -7.84 -11.99
N PHE A 75 27.60 -7.21 -12.88
CA PHE A 75 26.35 -7.76 -13.42
C PHE A 75 26.36 -7.67 -14.95
N SER A 76 27.08 -8.61 -15.55
CA SER A 76 27.18 -8.78 -17.01
C SER A 76 26.02 -9.53 -17.64
N ASP A 77 25.07 -10.10 -16.87
CA ASP A 77 24.12 -11.10 -17.40
C ASP A 77 22.64 -10.67 -17.45
N LEU A 78 22.34 -9.37 -17.44
CA LEU A 78 20.99 -8.88 -17.74
C LEU A 78 20.94 -8.22 -19.12
N GLU A 79 21.18 -9.05 -20.14
CA GLU A 79 20.91 -8.70 -21.52
C GLU A 79 19.41 -8.57 -21.80
N ILE A 80 19.13 -7.64 -22.72
CA ILE A 80 17.85 -7.07 -23.07
C ILE A 80 17.04 -8.09 -23.90
N GLY A 81 15.96 -8.63 -23.32
CA GLY A 81 14.96 -9.44 -24.03
C GLY A 81 13.60 -8.74 -24.11
N SER A 82 13.06 -8.60 -25.32
CA SER A 82 11.68 -8.15 -25.60
C SER A 82 10.64 -9.21 -25.12
N PRO A 83 9.37 -8.83 -24.89
CA PRO A 83 8.43 -9.65 -24.13
C PRO A 83 7.95 -10.86 -24.94
N ILE A 84 7.97 -12.03 -24.31
CA ILE A 84 7.31 -13.25 -24.81
C ILE A 84 6.09 -13.51 -23.91
N ASP A 85 4.91 -13.53 -24.53
CA ASP A 85 3.65 -14.02 -23.95
C ASP A 85 3.74 -15.55 -23.72
N PRO A 86 3.21 -16.11 -22.63
CA PRO A 86 3.09 -17.55 -22.52
C PRO A 86 1.73 -18.02 -23.06
N VAL A 87 1.75 -18.62 -24.25
CA VAL A 87 0.77 -19.64 -24.66
C VAL A 87 1.31 -21.01 -24.22
N GLU A 88 0.40 -21.85 -23.73
CA GLU A 88 0.56 -23.23 -23.28
C GLU A 88 1.47 -24.11 -24.14
N LEU A 89 2.17 -25.06 -23.48
CA LEU A 89 2.39 -26.39 -24.05
C LEU A 89 2.64 -27.44 -22.96
N THR A 90 1.78 -28.45 -22.99
CA THR A 90 1.76 -29.67 -22.20
C THR A 90 2.79 -30.70 -22.67
N THR A 91 3.28 -31.48 -21.69
CA THR A 91 3.75 -32.89 -21.73
C THR A 91 4.93 -33.30 -22.62
N SER A 92 5.96 -33.88 -21.98
CA SER A 92 6.25 -35.32 -22.09
C SER A 92 7.27 -35.79 -21.06
N ASP A 93 7.02 -36.99 -20.56
CA ASP A 93 7.77 -37.77 -19.57
C ASP A 93 9.22 -38.04 -19.94
N GLN A 94 10.13 -38.02 -18.95
CA GLN A 94 11.12 -39.10 -18.77
C GLN A 94 11.44 -39.33 -17.29
N VAL A 95 11.09 -40.55 -16.87
CA VAL A 95 11.38 -41.21 -15.60
C VAL A 95 12.83 -41.71 -15.60
N ILE A 96 13.67 -41.35 -14.62
CA ILE A 96 14.78 -42.21 -14.14
C ILE A 96 15.01 -42.03 -12.61
N VAL A 97 14.46 -42.98 -11.85
CA VAL A 97 15.02 -43.75 -10.72
C VAL A 97 15.79 -43.04 -9.59
N SER A 98 15.20 -43.07 -8.38
CA SER A 98 15.85 -42.88 -7.07
C SER A 98 16.70 -44.10 -6.64
N PRO A 99 17.57 -43.95 -5.63
CA PRO A 99 17.28 -44.68 -4.40
C PRO A 99 17.44 -43.88 -3.10
N ALA A 100 16.74 -44.37 -2.08
CA ALA A 100 16.57 -43.84 -0.74
C ALA A 100 17.82 -43.90 0.14
N SER A 101 17.87 -43.02 1.15
CA SER A 101 18.34 -43.35 2.51
C SER A 101 18.08 -42.20 3.48
N ALA A 102 17.34 -42.47 4.55
CA ALA A 102 17.17 -41.62 5.72
C ALA A 102 18.38 -41.72 6.67
N ALA A 103 18.75 -40.62 7.35
CA ALA A 103 19.05 -40.57 8.79
C ALA A 103 19.73 -39.25 9.22
N LYS A 104 19.06 -38.55 10.15
CA LYS A 104 19.53 -37.90 11.39
C LYS A 104 20.80 -37.02 11.41
N SER A 105 20.54 -35.76 11.83
CA SER A 105 21.30 -34.85 12.70
C SER A 105 22.63 -35.34 13.31
N PRO A 106 23.63 -34.43 13.35
CA PRO A 106 24.56 -34.40 14.47
C PRO A 106 24.72 -33.02 15.13
N PHE A 107 24.99 -33.14 16.43
CA PHE A 107 25.22 -32.20 17.51
C PHE A 107 26.36 -31.17 17.37
N SER A 108 26.16 -30.07 18.13
CA SER A 108 27.07 -29.36 19.03
C SER A 108 28.59 -29.63 19.03
N ALA A 109 29.36 -28.55 18.97
CA ALA A 109 30.52 -28.22 19.82
C ALA A 109 30.83 -26.73 19.57
N PHE A 110 31.06 -25.86 20.56
CA PHE A 110 32.35 -25.71 21.22
C PHE A 110 32.22 -25.09 22.63
N LYS A 111 33.07 -25.62 23.52
CA LYS A 111 33.27 -25.23 24.93
C LYS A 111 34.29 -24.09 25.05
N SER A 112 34.19 -23.34 26.15
CA SER A 112 35.32 -22.68 26.83
C SER A 112 35.22 -22.89 28.36
N PRO A 113 36.33 -22.95 29.12
CA PRO A 113 36.34 -23.65 30.42
C PRO A 113 36.82 -22.82 31.64
N LEU A 114 36.66 -23.46 32.82
CA LEU A 114 37.31 -23.24 34.14
C LEU A 114 36.64 -22.16 35.03
N ARG A 115 36.37 -22.36 36.34
CA ARG A 115 37.04 -23.20 37.35
C ARG A 115 36.13 -23.45 38.58
N ASN A 116 36.23 -24.65 39.16
CA ASN A 116 35.60 -25.11 40.42
C ASN A 116 36.14 -24.41 41.67
N VAL A 117 35.29 -24.26 42.70
CA VAL A 117 35.57 -24.67 44.10
C VAL A 117 34.24 -25.08 44.77
N SER A 118 34.20 -26.28 45.33
CA SER A 118 33.19 -26.76 46.29
C SER A 118 33.76 -26.72 47.71
N ILE A 119 32.95 -26.36 48.71
CA ILE A 119 33.09 -26.79 50.11
C ILE A 119 31.68 -27.08 50.66
N ASP A 120 31.52 -28.29 51.21
CA ASP A 120 30.30 -28.80 51.83
C ASP A 120 30.09 -28.31 53.27
N ALA A 121 28.80 -28.16 53.60
CA ALA A 121 28.10 -28.40 54.87
C ALA A 121 28.43 -27.57 56.14
N ILE A 122 27.38 -26.98 56.74
CA ILE A 122 26.76 -27.40 58.02
C ILE A 122 25.37 -26.76 58.14
N VAL A 123 24.41 -27.57 58.58
CA VAL A 123 23.01 -27.26 58.87
C VAL A 123 22.91 -26.44 60.16
N ASP A 124 22.13 -25.36 60.14
CA ASP A 124 21.43 -24.88 61.35
C ASP A 124 20.03 -24.37 60.94
N ASP A 125 19.03 -24.81 61.68
CA ASP A 125 17.61 -24.80 61.34
C ASP A 125 16.92 -23.65 62.10
N GLN A 126 16.56 -22.56 61.41
CA GLN A 126 15.59 -21.57 61.90
C GLN A 126 14.70 -21.07 60.76
N PRO A 127 13.35 -21.07 60.92
CA PRO A 127 12.45 -20.57 59.90
C PRO A 127 12.42 -19.04 59.97
N THR A 128 13.19 -18.39 59.11
CA THR A 128 12.99 -16.96 58.81
C THR A 128 11.90 -16.87 57.76
N ILE A 129 10.73 -16.34 58.14
CA ILE A 129 9.67 -15.96 57.20
C ILE A 129 10.20 -14.77 56.40
N THR A 130 10.78 -15.04 55.24
CA THR A 130 11.10 -14.01 54.26
C THR A 130 9.83 -13.76 53.46
N GLU A 131 9.10 -12.70 53.80
CA GLU A 131 8.12 -12.12 52.87
C GLU A 131 8.83 -11.78 51.57
N THR A 132 8.58 -12.56 50.53
CA THR A 132 8.97 -12.20 49.16
C THR A 132 8.09 -11.03 48.74
N LEU A 133 8.57 -9.81 48.96
CA LEU A 133 8.05 -8.62 48.29
C LEU A 133 8.00 -8.92 46.78
N PRO A 134 6.89 -8.61 46.09
CA PRO A 134 6.83 -8.73 44.64
C PRO A 134 7.95 -7.87 44.06
N THR A 135 8.89 -8.49 43.34
CA THR A 135 9.87 -7.74 42.55
C THR A 135 9.09 -6.80 41.64
N PRO A 136 9.32 -5.48 41.69
CA PRO A 136 8.67 -4.57 40.75
C PRO A 136 9.00 -5.05 39.32
N PRO A 137 8.10 -4.86 38.34
CA PRO A 137 8.39 -5.20 36.95
C PRO A 137 9.73 -4.57 36.59
N ILE A 138 10.65 -5.35 36.03
CA ILE A 138 11.92 -4.82 35.52
C ILE A 138 11.56 -3.74 34.50
N GLU A 139 11.79 -2.47 34.85
CA GLU A 139 11.60 -1.36 33.93
C GLU A 139 12.50 -1.62 32.72
N GLN A 140 11.88 -1.86 31.56
CA GLN A 140 12.62 -2.10 30.32
C GLN A 140 13.37 -0.82 29.96
N SER A 141 14.64 -0.95 29.61
CA SER A 141 15.39 0.21 29.16
C SER A 141 14.82 0.75 27.84
N THR A 142 15.02 2.04 27.57
CA THR A 142 14.62 2.66 26.30
C THR A 142 15.22 1.93 25.10
N GLU A 143 16.45 1.45 25.25
CA GLU A 143 17.15 0.62 24.26
C GLU A 143 16.44 -0.71 24.01
N GLN A 144 16.02 -1.43 25.06
CA GLN A 144 15.28 -2.70 24.91
C GLN A 144 13.95 -2.49 24.19
N ILE A 145 13.22 -1.43 24.50
CA ILE A 145 11.96 -1.08 23.81
C ILE A 145 12.25 -0.75 22.35
N ALA A 146 13.28 0.06 22.05
CA ALA A 146 13.65 0.41 20.69
C ALA A 146 13.99 -0.84 19.85
N HIS A 147 14.70 -1.81 20.43
CA HIS A 147 14.97 -3.09 19.78
C HIS A 147 13.69 -3.87 19.43
N LYS A 148 12.71 -3.92 20.34
CA LYS A 148 11.41 -4.57 20.08
C LYS A 148 10.61 -3.88 18.98
N ILE A 149 10.62 -2.55 18.95
CA ILE A 149 9.98 -1.78 17.87
C ILE A 149 10.64 -2.09 16.52
N LEU A 150 11.97 -2.20 16.50
CA LEU A 150 12.72 -2.59 15.30
C LEU A 150 12.43 -4.05 14.90
N ASP A 151 12.17 -4.96 15.84
CA ASP A 151 11.75 -6.33 15.53
C ASP A 151 10.40 -6.34 14.78
N VAL A 152 9.45 -5.51 15.21
CA VAL A 152 8.16 -5.32 14.53
C VAL A 152 8.38 -4.74 13.12
N LEU A 153 9.16 -3.66 12.99
CA LEU A 153 9.48 -3.06 11.69
C LEU A 153 10.17 -4.07 10.75
N GLN A 154 11.05 -4.91 11.29
CA GLN A 154 11.70 -5.98 10.56
C GLN A 154 10.69 -7.02 10.07
N ALA A 155 9.73 -7.43 10.90
CA ALA A 155 8.71 -8.42 10.54
C ALA A 155 7.76 -7.92 9.43
N PHE A 156 7.44 -6.63 9.42
CA PHE A 156 6.57 -6.04 8.39
C PHE A 156 7.30 -5.71 7.08
N GLY A 157 8.62 -5.48 7.17
CA GLY A 157 9.45 -5.08 6.04
C GLY A 157 9.92 -6.24 5.15
N ARG A 158 10.45 -5.88 3.98
CA ARG A 158 11.15 -6.83 3.09
C ARG A 158 12.63 -6.47 2.98
N HIS A 159 13.47 -7.37 3.46
CA HIS A 159 14.92 -7.17 3.52
C HIS A 159 15.58 -7.82 2.33
N ILE A 160 16.28 -7.04 1.52
CA ILE A 160 17.16 -7.61 0.50
C ILE A 160 18.45 -8.00 1.19
N VAL A 161 18.73 -9.30 1.24
CA VAL A 161 20.02 -9.83 1.68
C VAL A 161 20.92 -9.91 0.44
N PRO A 162 22.12 -9.31 0.45
CA PRO A 162 23.07 -9.45 -0.64
C PRO A 162 23.42 -10.93 -0.89
N GLU A 163 23.55 -11.30 -2.16
CA GLU A 163 23.83 -12.67 -2.59
C GLU A 163 25.10 -13.22 -1.91
N GLY A 164 25.02 -14.42 -1.33
CA GLY A 164 26.12 -15.08 -0.64
C GLY A 164 26.32 -14.74 0.84
N GLN A 165 25.40 -14.02 1.50
CA GLN A 165 25.46 -13.74 2.95
C GLN A 165 24.23 -14.29 3.69
N GLU A 166 24.30 -15.53 4.22
CA GLU A 166 23.16 -16.17 4.91
C GLU A 166 22.88 -15.63 6.33
N ASN A 167 23.83 -14.91 6.96
CA ASN A 167 23.74 -14.41 8.34
C ASN A 167 23.96 -12.89 8.45
N HIS A 168 23.41 -12.11 7.53
CA HIS A 168 23.55 -10.65 7.60
C HIS A 168 22.61 -10.05 8.65
N GLU A 169 23.16 -9.34 9.64
CA GLU A 169 22.38 -8.50 10.54
C GLU A 169 21.61 -7.46 9.72
N TRP A 170 20.31 -7.31 9.96
CA TRP A 170 19.49 -6.36 9.20
C TRP A 170 20.04 -4.93 9.37
N LEU A 171 20.68 -4.39 8.32
CA LEU A 171 21.31 -3.06 8.33
C LEU A 171 20.36 -1.96 8.81
N GLY A 172 19.06 -2.08 8.50
CA GLY A 172 18.03 -1.17 8.97
C GLY A 172 18.00 -1.00 10.49
N ARG A 173 18.27 -2.06 11.25
CA ARG A 173 18.36 -1.99 12.72
C ARG A 173 19.40 -0.97 13.14
N LYS A 174 20.64 -1.13 12.66
CA LYS A 174 21.75 -0.23 12.96
C LYS A 174 21.46 1.21 12.55
N MET A 175 20.84 1.40 11.38
CA MET A 175 20.61 2.74 10.82
C MET A 175 19.44 3.50 11.46
N PHE A 176 18.45 2.80 12.00
CA PHE A 176 17.24 3.42 12.56
C PHE A 176 17.11 3.32 14.08
N HIS A 177 17.97 2.53 14.76
CA HIS A 177 17.93 2.40 16.22
C HIS A 177 17.95 3.74 16.94
N GLY A 178 18.93 4.60 16.65
CA GLY A 178 19.04 5.89 17.33
C GLY A 178 17.81 6.78 17.17
N ARG A 179 17.13 6.73 16.01
CA ARG A 179 15.89 7.49 15.77
C ARG A 179 14.72 6.93 16.60
N VAL A 180 14.57 5.60 16.60
CA VAL A 180 13.50 4.93 17.36
C VAL A 180 13.70 5.15 18.86
N GLU A 181 14.92 4.97 19.35
CA GLU A 181 15.26 5.15 20.77
C GLU A 181 15.01 6.59 21.23
N GLU A 182 15.23 7.59 20.38
CA GLU A 182 14.95 8.99 20.70
C GLU A 182 13.45 9.26 20.94
N TYR A 183 12.54 8.66 20.15
CA TYR A 183 11.09 8.75 20.42
C TYR A 183 10.74 8.09 21.75
N VAL A 184 11.31 6.92 22.01
CA VAL A 184 11.09 6.18 23.27
C VAL A 184 11.59 7.00 24.48
N LYS A 185 12.76 7.64 24.38
CA LYS A 185 13.31 8.53 25.41
C LYS A 185 12.39 9.73 25.70
N LYS A 186 11.72 10.25 24.67
CA LYS A 186 10.79 11.38 24.80
C LYS A 186 9.39 10.98 25.27
N GLY A 187 9.06 9.68 25.26
CA GLY A 187 7.68 9.24 25.49
C GLY A 187 6.72 9.69 24.39
N GLU A 188 7.21 9.79 23.16
CA GLU A 188 6.42 10.17 21.99
C GLU A 188 6.13 8.95 21.11
N SER A 189 5.04 8.97 20.35
CA SER A 189 4.76 7.95 19.35
C SER A 189 5.89 7.85 18.32
N VAL A 190 6.26 6.63 17.91
CA VAL A 190 7.25 6.46 16.84
C VAL A 190 6.65 6.88 15.51
N LYS A 191 7.19 7.95 14.92
CA LYS A 191 6.70 8.48 13.65
C LYS A 191 7.43 7.86 12.48
N MET A 192 6.66 7.32 11.54
CA MET A 192 7.14 6.78 10.28
C MET A 192 6.62 7.62 9.13
N ILE A 193 7.39 7.74 8.06
CA ILE A 193 6.96 8.43 6.83
C ILE A 193 7.13 7.55 5.61
N ILE A 194 6.08 7.45 4.80
CA ILE A 194 6.04 6.62 3.58
C ILE A 194 5.58 7.45 2.38
N PRO A 195 6.45 7.71 1.39
CA PRO A 195 6.02 8.25 0.10
C PRO A 195 5.22 7.21 -0.66
N ALA A 196 3.91 7.43 -0.82
CA ALA A 196 2.97 6.44 -1.32
C ALA A 196 1.59 7.03 -1.59
N PHE A 197 0.71 6.24 -2.20
CA PHE A 197 -0.69 6.57 -2.50
C PHE A 197 -0.86 7.88 -3.29
N PRO A 198 -0.29 7.95 -4.51
CA PRO A 198 -0.44 9.10 -5.40
C PRO A 198 -1.89 9.22 -5.92
N TRP A 199 -2.30 8.26 -6.72
CA TRP A 199 -3.55 8.14 -7.50
C TRP A 199 -3.54 6.77 -8.19
N LYS A 200 -4.69 6.21 -8.62
CA LYS A 200 -4.70 5.01 -9.49
C LYS A 200 -4.08 5.32 -10.87
N SER A 201 -3.36 4.35 -11.43
CA SER A 201 -2.80 4.39 -12.79
C SER A 201 -3.75 4.99 -13.83
N ILE A 202 -3.21 5.79 -14.76
CA ILE A 202 -3.99 6.33 -15.89
C ILE A 202 -4.44 5.23 -16.86
N ASN A 203 -3.76 4.07 -16.87
CA ASN A 203 -4.15 2.90 -17.66
C ASN A 203 -5.26 2.09 -16.97
N ARG A 204 -6.49 2.62 -17.06
CA ARG A 204 -7.73 2.02 -16.57
C ARG A 204 -8.19 0.81 -17.40
N THR A 205 -7.68 0.70 -18.62
CA THR A 205 -8.04 -0.39 -19.53
C THR A 205 -7.32 -1.67 -19.17
N ASP A 206 -6.05 -1.60 -18.77
CA ASP A 206 -5.24 -2.81 -18.59
C ASP A 206 -4.84 -3.04 -17.14
N LYS A 207 -4.58 -2.00 -16.35
CA LYS A 207 -3.85 -2.16 -15.06
C LYS A 207 -4.75 -2.18 -13.84
N VAL A 208 -5.64 -1.20 -13.73
CA VAL A 208 -6.45 -0.94 -12.53
C VAL A 208 -7.93 -1.15 -12.81
N THR A 209 -8.74 -1.33 -11.76
CA THR A 209 -10.20 -1.52 -11.90
C THR A 209 -10.98 -0.20 -12.04
N GLY A 210 -10.39 0.91 -11.60
CA GLY A 210 -11.03 2.23 -11.56
C GLY A 210 -10.07 3.35 -11.19
N VAL A 211 -10.63 4.52 -10.88
CA VAL A 211 -9.87 5.76 -10.57
C VAL A 211 -9.70 6.02 -9.08
N LEU A 212 -10.59 5.46 -8.28
CA LEU A 212 -10.62 5.63 -6.82
C LEU A 212 -9.96 4.42 -6.14
N PRO A 213 -9.55 4.58 -4.86
CA PRO A 213 -9.12 3.47 -4.02
C PRO A 213 -10.09 2.28 -4.07
N ASP A 214 -9.52 1.08 -4.20
CA ASP A 214 -10.24 -0.20 -4.25
C ASP A 214 -9.75 -1.15 -3.13
N LEU A 215 -10.01 -2.46 -3.24
CA LEU A 215 -9.56 -3.42 -2.22
C LEU A 215 -8.04 -3.35 -1.97
N GLY A 216 -7.24 -2.99 -2.96
CA GLY A 216 -5.79 -2.89 -2.78
C GLY A 216 -5.40 -1.81 -1.78
N GLU A 217 -6.01 -0.63 -1.90
CA GLU A 217 -5.79 0.45 -0.96
C GLU A 217 -6.36 0.14 0.43
N ASP A 218 -7.50 -0.58 0.51
CA ASP A 218 -8.10 -1.05 1.77
C ASP A 218 -7.14 -1.96 2.56
N LEU A 219 -6.61 -2.99 1.90
CA LEU A 219 -5.65 -3.93 2.48
C LEU A 219 -4.35 -3.22 2.88
N ALA A 220 -3.89 -2.27 2.07
CA ALA A 220 -2.67 -1.52 2.35
C ALA A 220 -2.82 -0.61 3.58
N LEU A 221 -3.95 0.08 3.73
CA LEU A 221 -4.25 0.87 4.94
C LEU A 221 -4.35 -0.02 6.17
N ALA A 222 -5.03 -1.17 6.05
CA ALA A 222 -5.12 -2.15 7.13
C ALA A 222 -3.74 -2.63 7.59
N ARG A 223 -2.85 -2.94 6.65
CA ARG A 223 -1.47 -3.35 6.93
C ARG A 223 -0.64 -2.26 7.63
N LEU A 224 -0.79 -1.00 7.20
CA LEU A 224 -0.10 0.13 7.86
C LEU A 224 -0.63 0.35 9.27
N ASN A 225 -1.94 0.21 9.49
CA ASN A 225 -2.54 0.31 10.81
C ASN A 225 -2.10 -0.85 11.72
N ASP A 226 -2.06 -2.07 11.17
CA ASP A 226 -1.58 -3.26 11.87
C ASP A 226 -0.13 -3.08 12.36
N LEU A 227 0.74 -2.47 11.55
CA LEU A 227 2.08 -2.06 11.98
C LEU A 227 2.04 -1.13 13.21
N CYS A 228 1.18 -0.11 13.21
CA CYS A 228 1.02 0.78 14.37
C CYS A 228 0.51 0.04 15.61
N VAL A 229 -0.45 -0.87 15.43
CA VAL A 229 -1.03 -1.70 16.50
C VAL A 229 0.03 -2.63 17.11
N GLU A 230 0.81 -3.33 16.29
CA GLU A 230 1.88 -4.21 16.76
C GLU A 230 2.98 -3.44 17.51
N ILE A 231 3.34 -2.23 17.07
CA ILE A 231 4.23 -1.35 17.84
C ILE A 231 3.59 -0.95 19.17
N GLY A 232 2.30 -0.63 19.18
CA GLY A 232 1.53 -0.30 20.39
C GLY A 232 1.52 -1.41 21.45
N LYS A 233 1.67 -2.68 21.05
CA LYS A 233 1.78 -3.81 21.99
C LYS A 233 3.11 -3.84 22.74
N VAL A 234 4.17 -3.30 22.15
CA VAL A 234 5.53 -3.29 22.75
C VAL A 234 5.95 -1.92 23.29
N TYR A 235 5.23 -0.85 22.94
CA TYR A 235 5.52 0.51 23.35
C TYR A 235 4.23 1.31 23.57
N THR A 236 4.05 1.84 24.78
CA THR A 236 2.76 2.40 25.24
C THR A 236 2.30 3.64 24.48
N HIS A 237 3.23 4.45 23.94
CA HIS A 237 2.89 5.61 23.11
C HIS A 237 2.64 5.24 21.64
N GLY A 238 2.78 3.96 21.27
CA GLY A 238 2.47 3.45 19.95
C GLY A 238 3.27 4.08 18.83
N ALA A 239 2.65 4.18 17.66
CA ALA A 239 3.27 4.67 16.45
C ALA A 239 2.28 5.33 15.50
N GLU A 240 2.80 6.14 14.60
CA GLU A 240 2.04 6.77 13.52
C GLU A 240 2.72 6.55 12.17
N VAL A 241 1.93 6.33 11.13
CA VAL A 241 2.40 6.31 9.74
C VAL A 241 1.86 7.54 9.02
N HIS A 242 2.79 8.39 8.59
CA HIS A 242 2.51 9.57 7.78
C HIS A 242 2.74 9.20 6.30
N ILE A 243 1.63 9.07 5.56
CA ILE A 243 1.63 8.89 4.12
C ILE A 243 1.98 10.25 3.49
N ALA A 244 3.20 10.36 2.95
CA ALA A 244 3.62 11.51 2.17
C ALA A 244 3.15 11.30 0.72
N THR A 245 1.92 11.69 0.40
CA THR A 245 1.41 11.50 -0.96
C THR A 245 2.19 12.36 -1.95
N ASP A 246 2.77 11.68 -2.93
CA ASP A 246 3.37 12.28 -4.11
C ASP A 246 2.32 12.69 -5.16
N GLY A 247 1.03 12.65 -4.76
CA GLY A 247 -0.18 13.16 -5.42
C GLY A 247 0.04 14.29 -6.43
N LEU A 248 0.20 15.47 -5.87
CA LEU A 248 0.32 16.69 -6.64
C LEU A 248 1.69 16.85 -7.33
N VAL A 249 2.65 15.98 -6.99
CA VAL A 249 4.03 16.05 -7.47
C VAL A 249 4.13 15.55 -8.90
N PHE A 250 3.42 14.49 -9.29
CA PHE A 250 3.56 13.91 -10.64
C PHE A 250 2.30 13.85 -11.49
N ASN A 251 1.12 14.15 -10.95
CA ASN A 251 -0.14 13.89 -11.66
C ASN A 251 -0.23 14.57 -13.05
N ASP A 252 0.16 15.84 -13.18
CA ASP A 252 0.21 16.56 -14.47
C ASP A 252 1.22 15.95 -15.46
N VAL A 253 2.31 15.38 -14.96
CA VAL A 253 3.37 14.75 -15.77
C VAL A 253 2.88 13.43 -16.39
N VAL A 254 1.97 12.72 -15.71
CA VAL A 254 1.39 11.45 -16.20
C VAL A 254 -0.02 11.59 -16.79
N GLY A 255 -0.59 12.79 -16.75
CA GLY A 255 -1.88 13.11 -17.37
C GLY A 255 -3.10 12.83 -16.49
N ILE A 256 -2.93 12.88 -15.17
CA ILE A 256 -3.98 12.75 -14.16
C ILE A 256 -4.32 14.15 -13.63
N SER A 257 -5.61 14.45 -13.57
CA SER A 257 -6.06 15.79 -13.17
C SER A 257 -5.86 16.05 -11.69
N ASP A 258 -5.82 17.33 -11.30
CA ASP A 258 -5.77 17.73 -9.89
C ASP A 258 -7.03 17.28 -9.13
N ASP A 259 -8.18 17.22 -9.82
CA ASP A 259 -9.42 16.67 -9.28
C ASP A 259 -9.30 15.20 -8.92
N GLU A 260 -8.80 14.36 -9.84
CA GLU A 260 -8.66 12.92 -9.58
C GLU A 260 -7.66 12.66 -8.45
N THR A 261 -6.57 13.41 -8.39
CA THR A 261 -5.60 13.36 -7.28
C THR A 261 -6.26 13.69 -5.94
N TRP A 262 -7.09 14.74 -5.90
CA TRP A 262 -7.85 15.09 -4.71
C TRP A 262 -8.82 13.99 -4.29
N GLU A 263 -9.68 13.53 -5.22
CA GLU A 263 -10.72 12.54 -4.93
C GLU A 263 -10.12 11.22 -4.45
N TYR A 264 -8.98 10.80 -5.02
CA TYR A 264 -8.26 9.61 -4.58
C TYR A 264 -7.78 9.75 -3.13
N GLY A 265 -7.06 10.84 -2.81
CA GLY A 265 -6.55 11.08 -1.46
C GLY A 265 -7.65 11.29 -0.41
N ALA A 266 -8.75 11.96 -0.79
CA ALA A 266 -9.90 12.14 0.09
C ALA A 266 -10.61 10.81 0.37
N THR A 267 -10.84 9.99 -0.66
CA THR A 267 -11.44 8.65 -0.52
C THR A 267 -10.57 7.74 0.34
N LEU A 268 -9.25 7.79 0.17
CA LEU A 268 -8.30 6.99 0.96
C LEU A 268 -8.41 7.31 2.47
N MET A 269 -8.49 8.59 2.82
CA MET A 269 -8.61 9.00 4.23
C MET A 269 -10.00 8.79 4.81
N ASP A 270 -11.04 8.83 3.97
CA ASP A 270 -12.40 8.42 4.38
C ASP A 270 -12.43 6.93 4.74
N MET A 271 -11.80 6.06 3.94
CA MET A 271 -11.65 4.64 4.26
C MET A 271 -10.93 4.40 5.58
N ALA A 272 -9.81 5.10 5.81
CA ALA A 272 -9.07 5.01 7.07
C ALA A 272 -9.93 5.47 8.27
N ALA A 273 -10.67 6.57 8.12
CA ALA A 273 -11.55 7.11 9.17
C ALA A 273 -12.71 6.17 9.49
N GLN A 274 -13.36 5.59 8.49
CA GLN A 274 -14.46 4.63 8.67
C GLN A 274 -14.03 3.38 9.44
N LYS A 275 -12.75 2.98 9.32
CA LYS A 275 -12.18 1.85 10.07
C LYS A 275 -11.52 2.23 11.39
N GLY A 276 -11.53 3.52 11.77
CA GLY A 276 -10.92 3.99 13.01
C GLY A 276 -9.39 3.89 13.03
N TYR A 277 -8.73 4.03 11.88
CA TYR A 277 -7.27 3.96 11.77
C TYR A 277 -6.62 5.28 12.19
N ASP A 278 -6.66 5.55 13.49
CA ASP A 278 -6.21 6.82 14.08
C ASP A 278 -4.71 7.10 13.87
N GLY A 279 -3.89 6.06 13.72
CA GLY A 279 -2.44 6.17 13.50
C GLY A 279 -2.03 6.54 12.07
N ILE A 280 -2.97 6.63 11.12
CA ILE A 280 -2.68 6.88 9.69
C ILE A 280 -2.97 8.33 9.33
N LYS A 281 -1.93 9.04 8.86
CA LYS A 281 -1.99 10.46 8.52
C LYS A 281 -1.64 10.67 7.05
N LEU A 282 -2.24 11.65 6.38
CA LEU A 282 -1.90 12.03 5.00
C LEU A 282 -1.27 13.41 4.97
N LEU A 283 -0.05 13.48 4.43
CA LEU A 283 0.71 14.70 4.16
C LEU A 283 0.88 14.89 2.66
N ARG A 284 0.50 16.06 2.17
CA ARG A 284 0.62 16.51 0.77
C ARG A 284 1.83 17.43 0.64
N VAL A 285 2.27 17.66 -0.59
CA VAL A 285 3.35 18.62 -0.88
C VAL A 285 3.11 20.01 -0.28
N MET A 286 1.87 20.50 -0.30
CA MET A 286 1.49 21.79 0.27
C MET A 286 1.63 21.86 1.80
N ASP A 287 1.52 20.72 2.49
CA ASP A 287 1.74 20.63 3.94
C ASP A 287 3.23 20.78 4.25
N PHE A 288 4.09 20.10 3.49
CA PHE A 288 5.55 20.23 3.61
C PHE A 288 6.06 21.64 3.26
N LEU A 289 5.35 22.34 2.36
CA LEU A 289 5.64 23.72 2.00
C LEU A 289 5.07 24.74 3.00
N GLY A 290 4.32 24.31 4.01
CA GLY A 290 3.68 25.21 4.98
C GLY A 290 2.62 26.14 4.35
N LEU A 291 2.01 25.73 3.24
CA LEU A 291 0.95 26.47 2.55
C LEU A 291 -0.45 26.19 3.14
N THR A 292 -0.56 25.13 3.93
CA THR A 292 -1.75 24.75 4.67
C THR A 292 -1.57 25.02 6.16
N LYS A 293 -2.68 25.27 6.87
CA LYS A 293 -2.67 25.42 8.32
C LYS A 293 -3.03 24.11 9.02
N GLU A 294 -2.59 23.96 10.25
CA GLU A 294 -2.74 22.70 10.98
C GLU A 294 -4.12 22.51 11.59
N ASP A 295 -4.77 23.60 11.96
CA ASP A 295 -6.02 23.65 12.70
C ASP A 295 -7.27 23.63 11.82
N GLU A 296 -7.10 23.75 10.50
CA GLU A 296 -8.18 23.87 9.53
C GLU A 296 -8.21 22.64 8.59
N PRO A 297 -9.35 21.93 8.47
CA PRO A 297 -9.52 20.93 7.43
C PRO A 297 -9.29 21.51 6.03
N LEU A 298 -8.42 20.87 5.25
CA LEU A 298 -8.22 21.26 3.86
C LEU A 298 -9.48 20.90 3.05
N THR A 299 -10.12 21.89 2.44
CA THR A 299 -11.23 21.65 1.50
C THR A 299 -10.72 21.46 0.08
N LYS A 300 -11.57 20.92 -0.80
CA LYS A 300 -11.22 20.75 -2.22
C LYS A 300 -10.92 22.09 -2.88
N GLU A 301 -11.74 23.10 -2.60
CA GLU A 301 -11.60 24.45 -3.15
C GLU A 301 -10.24 25.03 -2.74
N LYS A 302 -9.88 24.90 -1.46
CA LYS A 302 -8.60 25.40 -0.98
C LYS A 302 -7.42 24.61 -1.54
N TYR A 303 -7.55 23.29 -1.67
CA TYR A 303 -6.56 22.47 -2.35
C TYR A 303 -6.29 22.98 -3.77
N MET A 304 -7.35 23.22 -4.55
CA MET A 304 -7.24 23.72 -5.93
C MET A 304 -6.57 25.09 -6.02
N GLU A 305 -6.87 26.00 -5.08
CA GLU A 305 -6.19 27.31 -5.00
C GLU A 305 -4.68 27.17 -4.79
N LEU A 306 -4.25 26.19 -4.01
CA LEU A 306 -2.85 25.99 -3.62
C LEU A 306 -2.04 25.18 -4.64
N VAL A 307 -2.68 24.54 -5.61
CA VAL A 307 -2.03 23.63 -6.57
C VAL A 307 -0.85 24.29 -7.30
N ASP A 308 -1.09 25.41 -7.97
CA ASP A 308 -0.10 26.08 -8.81
C ASP A 308 1.04 26.67 -7.98
N GLU A 309 0.71 27.25 -6.82
CA GLU A 309 1.70 27.78 -5.88
C GLU A 309 2.59 26.66 -5.33
N SER A 310 2.01 25.51 -5.00
CA SER A 310 2.75 24.35 -4.48
C SER A 310 3.78 23.84 -5.47
N ARG A 311 3.40 23.68 -6.75
CA ARG A 311 4.32 23.23 -7.81
C ARG A 311 5.44 24.23 -8.03
N LYS A 312 5.11 25.52 -8.19
CA LYS A 312 6.10 26.59 -8.39
C LYS A 312 7.09 26.67 -7.23
N THR A 313 6.59 26.57 -6.00
CA THR A 313 7.43 26.66 -4.80
C THR A 313 8.34 25.44 -4.67
N LEU A 314 7.83 24.23 -4.94
CA LEU A 314 8.65 23.01 -4.97
C LEU A 314 9.76 23.11 -6.03
N GLU A 315 9.44 23.57 -7.25
CA GLU A 315 10.42 23.72 -8.33
C GLU A 315 11.48 24.79 -8.00
N ALA A 316 11.08 25.93 -7.42
CA ALA A 316 12.00 27.02 -7.08
C ALA A 316 12.99 26.67 -5.95
N GLN A 317 12.58 25.84 -4.98
CA GLN A 317 13.41 25.52 -3.81
C GLN A 317 14.54 24.52 -4.09
N PHE A 318 14.41 23.70 -5.14
CA PHE A 318 15.28 22.55 -5.36
C PHE A 318 16.04 22.60 -6.69
N GLY A 319 16.64 23.76 -7.02
CA GLY A 319 17.71 23.91 -8.03
C GLY A 319 17.29 23.66 -9.48
N ASP A 320 18.28 23.47 -10.38
CA ASP A 320 18.08 23.02 -11.77
C ASP A 320 18.09 21.47 -11.77
N PRO A 321 16.93 20.81 -11.60
CA PRO A 321 16.91 19.40 -11.26
C PRO A 321 17.37 18.53 -12.44
N ASP A 322 17.32 19.04 -13.68
CA ASP A 322 17.74 18.27 -14.86
C ASP A 322 19.25 18.00 -14.83
N LYS A 323 20.06 18.99 -14.46
CA LYS A 323 21.53 18.81 -14.35
C LYS A 323 21.90 17.95 -13.16
N ASP A 324 21.25 18.17 -12.02
CA ASP A 324 21.52 17.42 -10.80
C ASP A 324 21.14 15.94 -10.96
N VAL A 325 19.96 15.64 -11.50
CA VAL A 325 19.51 14.27 -11.74
C VAL A 325 20.39 13.54 -12.74
N ARG A 326 20.82 14.17 -13.84
CA ARG A 326 21.71 13.52 -14.82
C ARG A 326 23.06 13.18 -14.18
N ALA A 327 23.66 14.10 -13.44
CA ALA A 327 24.91 13.85 -12.72
C ALA A 327 24.75 12.77 -11.64
N LEU A 328 23.62 12.74 -10.93
CA LEU A 328 23.29 11.70 -9.96
C LEU A 328 23.15 10.34 -10.64
N MET A 329 22.44 10.25 -11.76
CA MET A 329 22.28 8.99 -12.50
C MET A 329 23.61 8.42 -13.03
N GLU A 330 24.61 9.26 -13.29
CA GLU A 330 25.96 8.83 -13.67
C GLU A 330 26.77 8.29 -12.49
N THR A 331 26.47 8.72 -11.26
CA THR A 331 27.33 8.48 -10.08
C THR A 331 26.68 7.64 -8.97
N ASP A 332 25.36 7.49 -8.98
CA ASP A 332 24.56 6.76 -7.99
C ASP A 332 23.68 5.68 -8.64
N ASN A 333 23.93 4.43 -8.27
CA ASN A 333 23.25 3.25 -8.81
C ASN A 333 21.77 3.23 -8.40
N ASP A 334 21.43 3.65 -7.18
CA ASP A 334 20.04 3.64 -6.69
C ASP A 334 19.17 4.63 -7.48
N THR A 335 19.71 5.82 -7.79
CA THR A 335 19.06 6.81 -8.67
C THR A 335 18.86 6.24 -10.08
N LEU A 336 19.89 5.59 -10.66
CA LEU A 336 19.77 4.97 -11.99
C LEU A 336 18.75 3.82 -12.02
N MET A 337 18.70 2.98 -10.99
CA MET A 337 17.70 1.93 -10.84
C MET A 337 16.29 2.51 -10.76
N THR A 338 16.11 3.61 -10.03
CA THR A 338 14.82 4.32 -9.93
C THR A 338 14.36 4.82 -11.30
N TYR A 339 15.24 5.48 -12.07
CA TYR A 339 14.93 5.94 -13.43
C TYR A 339 14.55 4.78 -14.37
N ARG A 340 15.30 3.68 -14.34
CA ARG A 340 14.99 2.47 -15.12
C ARG A 340 13.65 1.87 -14.71
N GLY A 341 13.35 1.88 -13.42
CA GLY A 341 12.05 1.51 -12.87
C GLY A 341 10.91 2.36 -13.42
N PHE A 342 11.07 3.69 -13.42
CA PHE A 342 10.08 4.60 -14.02
C PHE A 342 9.84 4.32 -15.49
N ILE A 343 10.88 4.13 -16.31
CA ILE A 343 10.70 3.78 -17.73
C ILE A 343 9.87 2.51 -17.87
N ARG A 344 10.24 1.43 -17.16
CA ARG A 344 9.57 0.13 -17.25
C ARG A 344 8.09 0.24 -16.88
N PHE A 345 7.81 0.98 -15.81
CA PHE A 345 6.45 1.21 -15.33
C PHE A 345 5.64 2.05 -16.32
N LEU A 346 6.17 3.21 -16.73
CA LEU A 346 5.51 4.17 -17.61
C LEU A 346 5.25 3.62 -19.02
N GLU A 347 6.06 2.67 -19.50
CA GLU A 347 5.85 2.04 -20.80
C GLU A 347 4.49 1.33 -20.90
N THR A 348 3.98 0.81 -19.79
CA THR A 348 2.61 0.26 -19.72
C THR A 348 1.60 1.30 -19.23
N ASP A 349 2.01 2.18 -18.31
CA ASP A 349 1.10 3.15 -17.67
C ASP A 349 0.58 4.20 -18.65
N LEU A 350 1.44 4.73 -19.52
CA LEU A 350 1.07 5.80 -20.44
C LEU A 350 0.33 5.30 -21.68
N ARG A 351 0.07 3.99 -21.81
CA ARG A 351 -0.73 3.47 -22.92
C ARG A 351 -2.13 4.05 -22.84
N ASN A 352 -2.60 4.56 -23.97
CA ASN A 352 -3.90 5.25 -24.07
C ASN A 352 -4.02 6.53 -23.22
N SER A 353 -2.92 7.03 -22.65
CA SER A 353 -2.93 8.29 -21.89
C SER A 353 -2.99 9.51 -22.82
N PRO A 354 -3.56 10.63 -22.35
CA PRO A 354 -3.54 11.89 -23.11
C PRO A 354 -2.11 12.41 -23.34
N VAL A 355 -1.19 12.13 -22.40
CA VAL A 355 0.23 12.52 -22.51
C VAL A 355 0.90 11.85 -23.71
N ALA A 356 0.59 10.59 -23.97
CA ALA A 356 1.15 9.83 -25.08
C ALA A 356 0.28 9.82 -26.35
N ALA A 357 -0.87 10.51 -26.36
CA ALA A 357 -1.83 10.45 -27.47
C ALA A 357 -1.25 10.91 -28.82
N HIS A 358 -0.26 11.82 -28.80
CA HIS A 358 0.41 12.33 -30.00
C HIS A 358 1.53 11.39 -30.52
N ALA A 359 1.87 10.34 -29.77
CA ALA A 359 2.96 9.42 -30.11
C ALA A 359 2.47 8.32 -31.08
N THR A 360 2.42 8.65 -32.37
CA THR A 360 1.86 7.77 -33.42
C THR A 360 2.74 6.57 -33.80
N SER A 361 3.91 6.37 -33.18
CA SER A 361 4.78 5.22 -33.44
C SER A 361 5.48 4.75 -32.17
N GLY A 362 5.90 3.48 -32.12
CA GLY A 362 6.59 2.92 -30.95
C GLY A 362 7.87 3.68 -30.57
N HIS A 363 8.61 4.22 -31.54
CA HIS A 363 9.79 5.05 -31.26
C HIS A 363 9.41 6.38 -30.59
N LYS A 364 8.40 7.09 -31.13
CA LYS A 364 7.90 8.33 -30.52
C LYS A 364 7.35 8.08 -29.12
N TYR A 365 6.64 6.95 -28.93
CA TYR A 365 6.10 6.57 -27.64
C TYR A 365 7.20 6.37 -26.59
N ARG A 366 8.24 5.59 -26.91
CA ARG A 366 9.38 5.40 -26.01
C ARG A 366 10.11 6.71 -25.70
N LYS A 367 10.15 7.66 -26.65
CA LYS A 367 10.69 9.00 -26.40
C LYS A 367 9.84 9.76 -25.37
N VAL A 368 8.52 9.79 -25.52
CA VAL A 368 7.60 10.39 -24.54
C VAL A 368 7.77 9.74 -23.16
N VAL A 369 7.81 8.41 -23.10
CA VAL A 369 8.04 7.67 -21.83
C VAL A 369 9.33 8.13 -21.14
N LYS A 370 10.44 8.28 -21.89
CA LYS A 370 11.72 8.76 -21.33
C LYS A 370 11.65 10.21 -20.85
N GLU A 371 10.97 11.07 -21.59
CA GLU A 371 10.77 12.48 -21.21
C GLU A 371 9.94 12.60 -19.92
N VAL A 372 8.85 11.84 -19.82
CA VAL A 372 8.01 11.75 -18.62
C VAL A 372 8.82 11.19 -17.44
N ALA A 373 9.57 10.10 -17.65
CA ALA A 373 10.43 9.51 -16.61
C ALA A 373 11.46 10.51 -16.08
N MET A 374 12.08 11.30 -16.94
CA MET A 374 13.05 12.33 -16.53
C MET A 374 12.38 13.42 -15.69
N LYS A 375 11.20 13.89 -16.08
CA LYS A 375 10.41 14.85 -15.28
C LYS A 375 10.03 14.29 -13.90
N MET A 376 9.65 13.02 -13.84
CA MET A 376 9.37 12.36 -12.57
C MET A 376 10.62 12.27 -11.68
N MET A 377 11.79 11.93 -12.23
CA MET A 377 13.04 11.89 -11.45
C MET A 377 13.34 13.24 -10.80
N MET A 378 13.26 14.32 -11.58
CA MET A 378 13.47 15.69 -11.11
C MET A 378 12.57 16.04 -9.93
N ARG A 379 11.26 15.79 -10.06
CA ARG A 379 10.31 16.11 -9.00
C ARG A 379 10.39 15.16 -7.80
N ALA A 380 10.76 13.90 -8.02
CA ALA A 380 10.94 12.92 -6.95
C ALA A 380 12.12 13.27 -6.05
N GLU A 381 13.19 13.83 -6.63
CA GLU A 381 14.32 14.34 -5.87
C GLU A 381 13.90 15.53 -4.99
N SER A 382 13.23 16.54 -5.57
CA SER A 382 12.70 17.69 -4.82
C SER A 382 11.78 17.26 -3.68
N PHE A 383 10.87 16.31 -3.95
CA PHE A 383 9.95 15.79 -2.95
C PHE A 383 10.69 15.00 -1.84
N THR A 384 11.74 14.27 -2.19
CA THR A 384 12.55 13.58 -1.18
C THR A 384 13.28 14.58 -0.30
N LYS A 385 13.87 15.63 -0.87
CA LYS A 385 14.60 16.67 -0.13
C LYS A 385 13.67 17.42 0.83
N ILE A 386 12.46 17.81 0.40
CA ILE A 386 11.54 18.52 1.29
C ILE A 386 11.07 17.64 2.45
N ILE A 387 10.81 16.34 2.22
CA ILE A 387 10.45 15.43 3.31
C ILE A 387 11.60 15.28 4.31
N LEU A 388 12.84 15.13 3.84
CA LEU A 388 13.99 15.01 4.74
C LEU A 388 14.24 16.29 5.54
N ALA A 389 13.96 17.47 4.96
CA ALA A 389 14.09 18.74 5.65
C ALA A 389 13.00 18.95 6.72
N THR A 390 11.78 18.50 6.46
CA THR A 390 10.60 18.73 7.32
C THR A 390 10.38 17.62 8.35
N CYS A 391 10.71 16.38 8.02
CA CYS A 391 10.55 15.19 8.84
C CYS A 391 11.88 14.43 9.06
N PRO A 392 12.96 15.09 9.54
CA PRO A 392 14.31 14.48 9.61
C PRO A 392 14.39 13.28 10.57
N ASP A 393 13.53 13.27 11.59
CA ASP A 393 13.55 12.30 12.67
C ASP A 393 12.59 11.13 12.42
N HIS A 394 11.78 11.16 11.37
CA HIS A 394 10.83 10.08 11.07
C HIS A 394 11.56 8.85 10.53
N VAL A 395 11.09 7.66 10.92
CA VAL A 395 11.55 6.40 10.32
C VAL A 395 11.06 6.34 8.88
N ARG A 396 11.99 6.35 7.91
CA ARG A 396 11.68 6.39 6.48
C ARG A 396 11.30 5.00 5.98
N LEU A 397 10.02 4.80 5.69
CA LEU A 397 9.53 3.62 4.99
C LEU A 397 9.55 3.82 3.47
N SER A 398 9.42 2.73 2.72
CA SER A 398 9.52 2.72 1.26
C SER A 398 8.70 1.60 0.65
N ILE A 399 7.89 1.94 -0.36
CA ILE A 399 7.20 0.98 -1.25
C ILE A 399 8.12 0.36 -2.30
N HIS A 400 9.42 0.62 -2.23
CA HIS A 400 10.44 -0.01 -3.06
C HIS A 400 11.39 -0.85 -2.22
N PRO A 401 11.93 -1.95 -2.79
CA PRO A 401 13.02 -2.69 -2.18
C PRO A 401 14.21 -1.78 -1.84
N SER A 402 14.86 -2.04 -0.71
CA SER A 402 16.02 -1.31 -0.22
C SER A 402 16.94 -2.21 0.60
N SER A 403 18.22 -1.83 0.68
CA SER A 403 19.21 -2.41 1.59
C SER A 403 18.98 -2.07 3.07
N GLY A 404 18.08 -1.12 3.38
CA GLY A 404 17.87 -0.64 4.75
C GLY A 404 18.81 0.49 5.18
N ALA A 405 19.71 0.96 4.30
CA ALA A 405 20.67 2.01 4.64
C ALA A 405 20.02 3.39 4.85
N VAL A 406 19.04 3.72 4.01
CA VAL A 406 18.41 5.06 3.96
C VAL A 406 16.90 5.01 4.21
N LYS A 407 16.28 3.88 3.85
CA LYS A 407 14.84 3.65 3.94
C LYS A 407 14.58 2.17 4.20
N LEU A 408 13.49 1.86 4.87
CA LEU A 408 13.06 0.50 5.18
C LEU A 408 12.00 0.08 4.16
N SER A 409 12.21 -1.02 3.43
CA SER A 409 11.21 -1.51 2.49
C SER A 409 9.99 -2.04 3.24
N MET A 410 8.81 -1.56 2.86
CA MET A 410 7.51 -1.90 3.43
C MET A 410 6.58 -2.31 2.28
N PRO A 411 6.47 -3.61 1.95
CA PRO A 411 5.44 -4.07 1.03
C PRO A 411 4.06 -3.80 1.64
N LEU A 412 3.19 -3.16 0.87
CA LEU A 412 1.85 -2.76 1.32
C LEU A 412 0.81 -3.88 1.22
N LEU A 413 1.10 -4.89 0.42
CA LEU A 413 0.25 -6.07 0.24
C LEU A 413 1.05 -7.31 0.64
N VAL A 414 0.34 -8.34 1.08
CA VAL A 414 0.88 -9.67 1.36
C VAL A 414 0.19 -10.67 0.47
N GLU A 415 0.97 -11.43 -0.29
CA GLU A 415 0.44 -12.47 -1.18
C GLU A 415 0.68 -13.83 -0.53
N LYS A 416 -0.40 -14.51 -0.13
CA LYS A 416 -0.35 -15.83 0.55
C LYS A 416 0.51 -16.84 -0.21
N HIS A 417 0.40 -16.84 -1.53
CA HIS A 417 1.09 -17.77 -2.45
C HIS A 417 2.46 -17.26 -2.92
N ASN A 418 2.90 -16.10 -2.42
CA ASN A 418 4.19 -15.51 -2.72
C ASN A 418 4.66 -14.66 -1.51
N PRO A 419 4.84 -15.28 -0.32
CA PRO A 419 5.15 -14.56 0.92
C PRO A 419 6.49 -13.84 0.87
N ASP A 420 7.40 -14.33 0.01
CA ASP A 420 8.71 -13.77 -0.25
C ASP A 420 8.73 -12.71 -1.36
N GLY A 421 7.58 -12.47 -1.99
CA GLY A 421 7.42 -11.51 -3.06
C GLY A 421 7.53 -10.05 -2.60
N PHE A 422 7.67 -9.18 -3.59
CA PHE A 422 7.43 -7.75 -3.42
C PHE A 422 6.25 -7.36 -4.31
N PRO A 423 5.01 -7.40 -3.78
CA PRO A 423 3.80 -7.18 -4.57
C PRO A 423 3.78 -5.80 -5.24
N ARG A 424 3.02 -5.68 -6.33
CA ARG A 424 2.80 -4.39 -6.99
C ARG A 424 2.07 -3.47 -6.02
N THR A 425 2.30 -2.17 -6.13
CA THR A 425 1.55 -1.22 -5.30
C THR A 425 0.07 -1.23 -5.69
N PRO A 426 -0.83 -0.97 -4.73
CA PRO A 426 -2.27 -0.94 -4.97
C PRO A 426 -2.69 -0.09 -6.17
N TRP A 427 -2.08 1.09 -6.31
CA TRP A 427 -2.44 2.03 -7.35
C TRP A 427 -1.94 1.68 -8.76
N HIS A 428 -1.12 0.65 -8.89
CA HIS A 428 -0.63 0.14 -10.17
C HIS A 428 -1.20 -1.23 -10.53
N SER A 429 -2.17 -1.71 -9.76
CA SER A 429 -2.73 -3.06 -9.91
C SER A 429 -4.21 -3.09 -9.53
N SER A 430 -4.81 -4.26 -9.73
CA SER A 430 -6.10 -4.69 -9.21
C SER A 430 -5.87 -5.89 -8.30
N ILE A 431 -6.71 -6.06 -7.28
CA ILE A 431 -6.62 -7.23 -6.41
C ILE A 431 -7.43 -8.37 -7.00
N ALA A 432 -6.77 -9.52 -7.19
CA ALA A 432 -7.40 -10.80 -7.44
C ALA A 432 -7.53 -11.57 -6.12
N VAL A 433 -8.73 -12.04 -5.79
CA VAL A 433 -9.04 -12.81 -4.59
C VAL A 433 -9.28 -14.27 -4.97
N SER A 434 -8.46 -15.16 -4.42
CA SER A 434 -8.57 -16.61 -4.60
C SER A 434 -9.59 -17.25 -3.65
N LEU A 435 -10.07 -18.44 -4.00
CA LEU A 435 -11.03 -19.21 -3.19
C LEU A 435 -10.54 -19.54 -1.77
N ASP A 436 -9.23 -19.60 -1.58
CA ASP A 436 -8.58 -19.86 -0.31
C ASP A 436 -8.25 -18.58 0.50
N GLY A 437 -8.86 -17.45 0.10
CA GLY A 437 -8.69 -16.15 0.74
C GLY A 437 -7.36 -15.46 0.41
N GLY A 438 -6.56 -16.01 -0.49
CA GLY A 438 -5.30 -15.40 -0.93
C GLY A 438 -5.53 -14.18 -1.82
N TYR A 439 -4.76 -13.11 -1.59
CA TYR A 439 -4.74 -11.93 -2.44
C TYR A 439 -3.55 -11.94 -3.40
N ARG A 440 -3.74 -11.43 -4.62
CA ARG A 440 -2.68 -11.18 -5.60
C ARG A 440 -2.85 -9.82 -6.27
N SER A 441 -1.75 -9.11 -6.43
CA SER A 441 -1.68 -7.81 -7.10
C SER A 441 -1.36 -7.98 -8.59
N LEU A 442 -2.39 -7.91 -9.45
CA LEU A 442 -2.28 -8.21 -10.88
C LEU A 442 -2.76 -7.03 -11.72
N HIS A 443 -2.43 -7.01 -13.02
CA HIS A 443 -3.08 -6.06 -13.91
C HIS A 443 -4.50 -6.55 -14.23
N ALA A 444 -5.47 -5.65 -14.28
CA ALA A 444 -6.87 -5.97 -14.57
C ALA A 444 -7.06 -6.86 -15.81
N LYS A 445 -6.29 -6.61 -16.89
CA LYS A 445 -6.36 -7.41 -18.12
C LYS A 445 -6.04 -8.89 -17.92
N ASP A 446 -5.23 -9.24 -16.92
CA ASP A 446 -4.77 -10.62 -16.70
C ASP A 446 -5.83 -11.46 -15.98
N VAL A 447 -6.87 -10.83 -15.43
CA VAL A 447 -7.90 -11.48 -14.61
C VAL A 447 -9.33 -11.21 -15.06
N ARG A 448 -9.57 -10.23 -15.93
CA ARG A 448 -10.91 -9.77 -16.32
C ARG A 448 -11.78 -10.86 -16.95
N ASP A 449 -11.18 -11.83 -17.64
CA ASP A 449 -11.92 -12.93 -18.28
C ASP A 449 -12.08 -14.16 -17.38
N THR A 450 -11.19 -14.32 -16.40
CA THR A 450 -11.12 -15.50 -15.52
C THR A 450 -11.79 -15.30 -14.17
N HIS A 451 -12.00 -14.06 -13.74
CA HIS A 451 -12.57 -13.70 -12.44
C HIS A 451 -13.87 -12.91 -12.59
N ASP A 452 -14.69 -12.89 -11.54
CA ASP A 452 -15.84 -12.01 -11.44
C ASP A 452 -15.42 -10.64 -10.91
N LEU A 453 -15.91 -9.57 -11.54
CA LEU A 453 -15.72 -8.22 -11.03
C LEU A 453 -16.70 -7.98 -9.87
N VAL A 454 -16.16 -7.86 -8.66
CA VAL A 454 -16.93 -7.51 -7.46
C VAL A 454 -17.15 -6.01 -7.43
N MET A 455 -18.40 -5.61 -7.19
CA MET A 455 -18.81 -4.21 -7.08
C MET A 455 -19.10 -3.87 -5.61
N ARG A 456 -18.63 -2.72 -5.14
CA ARG A 456 -18.95 -2.16 -3.80
C ARG A 456 -19.47 -0.74 -3.95
N GLY A 457 -20.68 -0.47 -3.44
CA GLY A 457 -21.31 0.85 -3.59
C GLY A 457 -21.44 1.31 -5.05
N GLY A 458 -21.72 0.38 -5.98
CA GLY A 458 -21.81 0.66 -7.41
C GLY A 458 -20.47 0.91 -8.13
N ARG A 459 -19.34 0.70 -7.46
CA ARG A 459 -17.99 0.88 -8.02
C ARG A 459 -17.23 -0.45 -8.11
N PRO A 460 -16.38 -0.66 -9.13
CA PRO A 460 -15.44 -1.79 -9.16
C PRO A 460 -14.58 -1.84 -7.89
N TRP A 461 -14.46 -3.01 -7.27
CA TRP A 461 -13.75 -3.17 -5.99
C TRP A 461 -12.59 -4.16 -6.06
N CYS A 462 -12.80 -5.34 -6.64
CA CYS A 462 -11.75 -6.34 -6.87
C CYS A 462 -12.19 -7.37 -7.90
N PHE A 463 -11.27 -8.22 -8.35
CA PHE A 463 -11.56 -9.41 -9.11
C PHE A 463 -11.57 -10.62 -8.17
N ARG A 464 -12.62 -11.43 -8.17
CA ARG A 464 -12.74 -12.62 -7.33
C ARG A 464 -12.82 -13.86 -8.20
N GLU A 465 -12.09 -14.91 -7.81
CA GLU A 465 -12.11 -16.19 -8.52
C GLU A 465 -13.55 -16.70 -8.67
N LYS A 466 -13.89 -17.14 -9.89
CA LYS A 466 -15.23 -17.64 -10.23
C LYS A 466 -15.51 -18.92 -9.46
N SER A 467 -16.61 -18.95 -8.71
CA SER A 467 -17.05 -20.14 -7.99
C SER A 467 -18.49 -20.03 -7.54
N GLU A 468 -19.25 -21.12 -7.72
CA GLU A 468 -20.61 -21.30 -7.21
C GLU A 468 -20.70 -21.18 -5.68
N LEU A 469 -19.57 -21.30 -4.98
CA LEU A 469 -19.50 -21.11 -3.53
C LEU A 469 -19.81 -19.67 -3.08
N PHE A 470 -19.57 -18.68 -3.93
CA PHE A 470 -19.87 -17.28 -3.63
C PHE A 470 -21.29 -16.85 -4.02
N ASP A 471 -22.05 -17.74 -4.64
CA ASP A 471 -23.47 -17.52 -4.92
C ASP A 471 -24.30 -17.84 -3.66
N LEU A 472 -24.42 -16.84 -2.79
CA LEU A 472 -25.10 -16.95 -1.48
C LEU A 472 -26.52 -16.36 -1.49
N GLY A 473 -27.03 -15.95 -2.65
CA GLY A 473 -28.30 -15.26 -2.81
C GLY A 473 -28.18 -13.74 -2.89
N ASP A 474 -29.22 -13.10 -3.42
CA ASP A 474 -29.24 -11.67 -3.76
C ASP A 474 -29.21 -10.72 -2.55
N ASP A 475 -29.61 -11.21 -1.38
CA ASP A 475 -29.72 -10.43 -0.14
C ASP A 475 -28.44 -10.46 0.70
N VAL A 476 -27.38 -11.09 0.19
CA VAL A 476 -26.11 -11.27 0.87
C VAL A 476 -25.05 -10.33 0.30
N GLU A 477 -24.27 -9.72 1.19
CA GLU A 477 -23.06 -9.00 0.88
C GLU A 477 -21.84 -9.75 1.42
N ILE A 478 -20.78 -9.82 0.62
CA ILE A 478 -19.51 -10.45 0.98
C ILE A 478 -18.45 -9.36 1.03
N GLU A 479 -17.82 -9.18 2.18
CA GLU A 479 -16.71 -8.26 2.39
C GLU A 479 -15.41 -9.05 2.58
N HIS A 480 -14.38 -8.71 1.80
CA HIS A 480 -13.05 -9.33 1.92
C HIS A 480 -12.26 -8.67 3.06
N LEU A 481 -11.66 -9.49 3.94
CA LEU A 481 -11.02 -9.05 5.18
C LEU A 481 -9.49 -9.03 5.09
N TYR A 482 -8.87 -8.13 5.86
CA TYR A 482 -7.43 -8.19 6.15
C TYR A 482 -7.18 -9.04 7.41
N PRO A 483 -6.13 -9.88 7.45
CA PRO A 483 -5.19 -10.16 6.36
C PRO A 483 -5.73 -11.16 5.33
N THR A 484 -6.80 -11.90 5.66
CA THR A 484 -7.46 -12.86 4.76
C THR A 484 -8.86 -13.19 5.27
N GLY A 485 -9.69 -13.80 4.41
CA GLY A 485 -11.03 -14.29 4.74
C GLY A 485 -12.14 -13.36 4.28
N ILE A 486 -13.36 -13.72 4.64
CA ILE A 486 -14.57 -12.99 4.29
C ILE A 486 -15.47 -12.76 5.49
N GLU A 487 -16.14 -11.62 5.50
CA GLU A 487 -17.35 -11.39 6.27
C GLU A 487 -18.56 -11.48 5.34
N VAL A 488 -19.60 -12.17 5.81
CA VAL A 488 -20.86 -12.35 5.11
C VAL A 488 -21.96 -11.74 5.97
N ARG A 489 -22.66 -10.75 5.41
CA ARG A 489 -23.71 -9.98 6.10
C ARG A 489 -24.91 -9.73 5.18
N PRO A 490 -26.11 -9.46 5.74
CA PRO A 490 -27.23 -8.98 4.93
C PRO A 490 -26.90 -7.65 4.26
N ARG A 491 -27.51 -7.36 3.11
CA ARG A 491 -27.43 -6.02 2.50
C ARG A 491 -28.12 -4.98 3.39
N GLU A 492 -27.55 -3.77 3.43
CA GLU A 492 -28.02 -2.66 4.28
C GLU A 492 -29.47 -2.22 4.01
N ASP A 493 -30.02 -2.51 2.82
CA ASP A 493 -31.39 -2.19 2.43
C ASP A 493 -32.43 -3.22 2.90
N ARG A 494 -32.00 -4.28 3.60
CA ARG A 494 -32.85 -5.33 4.16
C ARG A 494 -33.00 -5.18 5.68
N GLY A 495 -34.17 -5.56 6.20
CA GLY A 495 -34.52 -5.48 7.62
C GLY A 495 -33.82 -6.53 8.50
N GLU A 496 -34.11 -6.52 9.81
CA GLU A 496 -33.36 -7.27 10.84
C GLU A 496 -33.59 -8.81 10.86
N ASP A 497 -34.33 -9.39 9.93
CA ASP A 497 -34.75 -10.81 9.95
C ASP A 497 -34.33 -11.60 8.67
N VAL A 498 -33.13 -11.37 8.16
CA VAL A 498 -32.65 -12.09 6.96
C VAL A 498 -32.13 -13.48 7.34
N LYS A 499 -32.59 -14.50 6.59
CA LYS A 499 -32.16 -15.90 6.74
C LYS A 499 -31.41 -16.36 5.50
N LEU A 500 -30.36 -17.15 5.73
CA LEU A 500 -29.68 -17.89 4.67
C LEU A 500 -30.49 -19.15 4.35
N ASP A 501 -30.64 -19.47 3.07
CA ASP A 501 -31.19 -20.78 2.69
C ASP A 501 -30.18 -21.91 2.98
N GLU A 502 -30.64 -23.16 2.89
CA GLU A 502 -29.79 -24.31 3.21
C GLU A 502 -28.58 -24.42 2.26
N ALA A 503 -28.76 -24.08 0.98
CA ALA A 503 -27.70 -24.14 -0.01
C ALA A 503 -26.59 -23.11 0.29
N ALA A 504 -26.95 -21.88 0.65
CA ALA A 504 -26.03 -20.83 1.06
C ALA A 504 -25.29 -21.24 2.34
N ARG A 505 -25.97 -21.83 3.32
CA ARG A 505 -25.33 -22.35 4.54
C ARG A 505 -24.32 -23.46 4.24
N GLU A 506 -24.66 -24.43 3.39
CA GLU A 506 -23.73 -25.49 2.95
C GLU A 506 -22.52 -24.92 2.19
N LYS A 507 -22.75 -23.95 1.29
CA LYS A 507 -21.67 -23.24 0.57
C LYS A 507 -20.73 -22.52 1.53
N LEU A 508 -21.26 -21.85 2.57
CA LEU A 508 -20.46 -21.19 3.61
C LEU A 508 -19.63 -22.19 4.42
N VAL A 509 -20.19 -23.35 4.80
CA VAL A 509 -19.42 -24.41 5.47
C VAL A 509 -18.27 -24.90 4.59
N ARG A 510 -18.49 -25.01 3.28
CA ARG A 510 -17.42 -25.37 2.32
C ARG A 510 -16.37 -24.26 2.18
N LEU A 511 -16.78 -23.00 2.13
CA LEU A 511 -15.85 -21.86 2.12
C LEU A 511 -15.01 -21.79 3.39
N ALA A 512 -15.60 -22.07 4.55
CA ALA A 512 -14.90 -22.08 5.85
C ALA A 512 -13.78 -23.13 5.95
N ARG A 513 -13.82 -24.17 5.11
CA ARG A 513 -12.71 -25.14 4.98
C ARG A 513 -11.54 -24.61 4.14
N LEU A 514 -11.75 -23.57 3.34
CA LEU A 514 -10.75 -23.01 2.42
C LEU A 514 -10.15 -21.70 2.94
N GLN A 515 -10.94 -20.91 3.65
CA GLN A 515 -10.57 -19.60 4.18
C GLN A 515 -11.36 -19.25 5.45
N PRO A 516 -10.90 -18.30 6.28
CA PRO A 516 -11.70 -17.79 7.38
C PRO A 516 -13.00 -17.17 6.89
N VAL A 517 -14.12 -17.52 7.54
CA VAL A 517 -15.45 -16.99 7.24
C VAL A 517 -16.08 -16.49 8.53
N ARG A 518 -16.53 -15.23 8.52
CA ARG A 518 -17.32 -14.62 9.59
C ARG A 518 -18.72 -14.35 9.06
N VAL A 519 -19.76 -14.86 9.73
CA VAL A 519 -21.16 -14.61 9.37
C VAL A 519 -21.80 -13.75 10.45
N VAL A 520 -22.37 -12.61 10.08
CA VAL A 520 -22.97 -11.66 11.02
C VAL A 520 -24.35 -11.23 10.55
N GLY A 521 -25.24 -10.92 11.49
CA GLY A 521 -26.55 -10.33 11.18
C GLY A 521 -27.62 -11.27 10.60
N PHE A 522 -27.34 -12.57 10.47
CA PHE A 522 -28.35 -13.57 10.08
C PHE A 522 -28.88 -14.33 11.30
N GLU A 523 -30.20 -14.58 11.36
CA GLU A 523 -30.82 -15.37 12.45
C GLU A 523 -30.29 -16.81 12.53
N ASN A 524 -29.92 -17.38 11.39
CA ASN A 524 -29.54 -18.78 11.23
C ASN A 524 -28.09 -18.96 10.74
N ALA A 525 -27.20 -18.10 11.23
CA ALA A 525 -25.77 -18.18 10.94
C ALA A 525 -25.23 -19.61 11.20
N PRO A 526 -24.49 -20.22 10.25
CA PRO A 526 -23.92 -21.54 10.44
C PRO A 526 -22.80 -21.50 11.50
N GLU A 527 -22.73 -22.53 12.32
CA GLU A 527 -21.58 -22.74 13.21
C GLU A 527 -20.45 -23.41 12.42
N PHE A 528 -19.27 -22.83 12.48
CA PHE A 528 -18.06 -23.39 11.88
C PHE A 528 -17.28 -24.16 12.95
N VAL A 529 -17.31 -25.49 12.88
CA VAL A 529 -16.42 -26.32 13.72
C VAL A 529 -15.02 -26.23 13.14
N VAL A 530 -14.13 -25.53 13.82
CA VAL A 530 -12.70 -25.47 13.48
C VAL A 530 -12.05 -26.73 14.04
N GLU A 531 -11.67 -27.68 13.18
CA GLU A 531 -10.86 -28.83 13.61
C GLU A 531 -9.53 -28.33 14.20
N GLY A 532 -9.30 -28.54 15.50
CA GLY A 532 -8.03 -28.24 16.17
C GLY A 532 -8.07 -27.24 17.34
N GLN A 533 -9.24 -26.82 17.81
CA GLN A 533 -9.40 -26.20 19.14
C GLN A 533 -10.25 -27.12 20.04
N GLU A 534 -9.59 -28.05 20.74
CA GLU A 534 -10.08 -28.66 21.98
C GLU A 534 -9.19 -28.24 23.15
#